data_AF-A0A1X0AMW1-F1
#
_entry.id   AF-A0A1X0AMW1-F1
#
_cell.length_a   1.000
_cell.length_b   1.000
_cell.length_c   1.000
_cell.angle_alpha   90.00
_cell.angle_beta   90.00
_cell.angle_gamma   90.00
#
_symmetry.space_group_name_H-M   'P 1'
#
loop_
_entity.id
_entity.type
_entity.pdbx_description
1 polymer ?
#
loop_
_entity_poly.entity_id
_entity_poly.type
_entity_poly.pdbx_seq_one_letter_code
_entity_poly.pdbx_strand_id
1 'polypeptide(L)'
;MGRQRATRAVSSKRDIQPWRMAPSPTLLIRAPACTRAGLVTDLQRAAGNAAVCRLLTEPHRPSPSVHGGGPNVSLHGDTTAEYDGGISKWAPKSVKRATGCTECLDDDPCVHAVGTFSVAYHANVTITMPDVPDGLTECQQRRVRAFLRDVLAPHEREHARRFHTYDGTTTHRVDFTGCGMSALQEHLQSIHDNEEATRHSAADSHSAAIDPFNRPIDLDCQD
;
A
#
# COMPACT_ATOMS: atom_id res chain seq x y z
N MET A 1 13.22 -16.55 -64.40
CA MET A 1 13.65 -17.05 -63.07
C MET A 1 12.84 -16.32 -62.00
N GLY A 2 11.69 -16.86 -61.62
CA GLY A 2 10.79 -16.27 -60.61
C GLY A 2 10.90 -17.03 -59.30
N ARG A 3 11.03 -16.31 -58.17
CA ARG A 3 10.99 -16.89 -56.82
C ARG A 3 9.72 -16.41 -56.11
N GLN A 4 8.87 -17.37 -55.81
CA GLN A 4 7.63 -17.24 -55.03
C GLN A 4 7.96 -16.99 -53.55
N ARG A 5 7.31 -15.99 -52.93
CA ARG A 5 7.29 -15.82 -51.46
C ARG A 5 6.10 -16.60 -50.90
N ALA A 6 6.38 -17.61 -50.08
CA ALA A 6 5.38 -18.32 -49.30
C ALA A 6 5.08 -17.55 -48.01
N THR A 7 3.84 -17.10 -47.85
CA THR A 7 3.28 -16.59 -46.59
C THR A 7 2.99 -17.76 -45.65
N ARG A 8 3.61 -17.78 -44.47
CA ARG A 8 3.25 -18.71 -43.38
C ARG A 8 2.30 -18.01 -42.41
N ALA A 9 1.09 -18.54 -42.33
CA ALA A 9 0.10 -18.20 -41.31
C ALA A 9 0.56 -18.72 -39.95
N VAL A 10 0.61 -17.84 -38.93
CA VAL A 10 0.79 -18.24 -37.54
C VAL A 10 -0.59 -18.35 -36.91
N SER A 11 -0.92 -19.59 -36.54
CA SER A 11 -2.16 -20.00 -35.89
C SER A 11 -2.22 -19.42 -34.47
N SER A 12 -3.25 -18.63 -34.20
CA SER A 12 -3.63 -18.14 -32.88
C SER A 12 -4.07 -19.32 -32.00
N LYS A 13 -3.17 -19.88 -31.20
CA LYS A 13 -3.55 -20.68 -30.03
C LYS A 13 -4.11 -19.74 -28.97
N ARG A 14 -5.41 -19.83 -28.73
CA ARG A 14 -6.05 -19.26 -27.53
C ARG A 14 -5.63 -20.13 -26.35
N ASP A 15 -4.75 -19.60 -25.49
CA ASP A 15 -4.56 -20.18 -24.17
C ASP A 15 -5.82 -19.93 -23.34
N ILE A 16 -6.50 -21.02 -23.03
CA ILE A 16 -7.62 -21.07 -22.11
C ILE A 16 -7.02 -20.89 -20.72
N GLN A 17 -7.08 -19.66 -20.18
CA GLN A 17 -6.79 -19.43 -18.77
C GLN A 17 -7.80 -20.19 -17.91
N PRO A 18 -7.36 -21.01 -16.94
CA PRO A 18 -8.26 -21.62 -15.98
C PRO A 18 -8.88 -20.52 -15.13
N TRP A 19 -10.22 -20.48 -15.13
CA TRP A 19 -11.08 -19.64 -14.31
C TRP A 19 -10.55 -19.54 -12.87
N ARG A 20 -9.92 -18.41 -12.52
CA ARG A 20 -9.93 -17.94 -11.14
C ARG A 20 -11.33 -17.37 -10.92
N MET A 21 -12.21 -18.17 -10.32
CA MET A 21 -13.40 -17.63 -9.69
C MET A 21 -12.93 -16.64 -8.63
N ALA A 22 -13.07 -15.34 -8.92
CA ALA A 22 -13.07 -14.33 -7.88
C ALA A 22 -14.18 -14.73 -6.90
N PRO A 23 -13.92 -14.87 -5.60
CA PRO A 23 -14.97 -15.18 -4.65
C PRO A 23 -15.98 -14.03 -4.70
N SER A 24 -17.22 -14.33 -5.10
CA SER A 24 -18.30 -13.36 -5.07
C SER A 24 -18.42 -12.79 -3.65
N PRO A 25 -18.57 -11.48 -3.47
CA PRO A 25 -18.63 -10.83 -2.15
C PRO A 25 -19.77 -11.35 -1.26
N THR A 26 -20.75 -12.05 -1.86
CA THR A 26 -21.86 -12.71 -1.18
C THR A 26 -21.44 -13.91 -0.30
N LEU A 27 -20.26 -14.50 -0.51
CA LEU A 27 -19.80 -15.66 0.28
C LEU A 27 -19.30 -15.30 1.68
N LEU A 28 -18.76 -14.08 1.87
CA LEU A 28 -18.28 -13.62 3.17
C LEU A 28 -19.42 -13.46 4.19
N ILE A 29 -20.61 -13.07 3.73
CA ILE A 29 -21.75 -12.77 4.61
C ILE A 29 -22.41 -14.06 5.17
N ARG A 30 -22.31 -15.19 4.45
CA ARG A 30 -22.97 -16.46 4.81
C ARG A 30 -22.06 -17.51 5.47
N ALA A 31 -20.75 -17.26 5.58
CA ALA A 31 -19.83 -18.22 6.17
C ALA A 31 -19.92 -18.26 7.71
N PRO A 32 -19.66 -19.43 8.36
CA PRO A 32 -19.51 -19.53 9.80
C PRO A 32 -18.42 -18.57 10.32
N ALA A 33 -18.57 -18.09 11.56
CA ALA A 33 -17.69 -17.04 12.12
C ALA A 33 -16.19 -17.38 12.04
N CYS A 34 -15.80 -18.63 12.30
CA CYS A 34 -14.39 -19.05 12.20
C CYS A 34 -13.83 -19.02 10.78
N THR A 35 -14.64 -19.37 9.77
CA THR A 35 -14.23 -19.33 8.35
C THR A 35 -14.06 -17.90 7.84
N ARG A 36 -14.90 -16.98 8.36
CA ARG A 36 -14.77 -15.54 8.09
C ARG A 36 -13.49 -14.95 8.69
N ALA A 37 -13.16 -15.30 9.93
CA ALA A 37 -11.95 -14.82 10.59
C ALA A 37 -10.68 -15.26 9.86
N GLY A 38 -10.61 -16.52 9.40
CA GLY A 38 -9.51 -17.01 8.58
C GLY A 38 -9.36 -16.25 7.26
N LEU A 39 -10.45 -16.09 6.52
CA LEU A 39 -10.44 -15.36 5.24
C LEU A 39 -10.07 -13.88 5.40
N VAL A 40 -10.52 -13.21 6.46
CA VAL A 40 -10.14 -11.83 6.76
C VAL A 40 -8.65 -11.74 7.12
N THR A 41 -8.12 -12.69 7.89
CA THR A 41 -6.69 -12.72 8.25
C THR A 41 -5.81 -12.96 7.02
N ASP A 42 -6.23 -13.85 6.12
CA ASP A 42 -5.52 -14.12 4.86
C ASP A 42 -5.59 -12.92 3.90
N LEU A 43 -6.72 -12.22 3.85
CA LEU A 43 -6.86 -10.97 3.09
C LEU A 43 -6.01 -9.84 3.69
N GLN A 44 -5.94 -9.74 5.02
CA GLN A 44 -5.13 -8.76 5.74
C GLN A 44 -3.63 -9.02 5.53
N ARG A 45 -3.24 -10.29 5.47
CA ARG A 45 -1.87 -10.70 5.15
C ARG A 45 -1.51 -10.46 3.67
N ALA A 46 -2.46 -10.63 2.76
CA ALA A 46 -2.22 -10.51 1.32
C ALA A 46 -2.34 -9.08 0.76
N ALA A 47 -3.21 -8.26 1.35
CA ALA A 47 -3.55 -6.92 0.84
C ALA A 47 -3.33 -5.79 1.85
N GLY A 48 -2.94 -6.11 3.10
CA GLY A 48 -2.79 -5.14 4.19
C GLY A 48 -4.13 -4.79 4.83
N ASN A 49 -4.09 -4.43 6.13
CA ASN A 49 -5.29 -4.11 6.93
C ASN A 49 -6.12 -2.97 6.33
N ALA A 50 -5.48 -1.99 5.68
CA ALA A 50 -6.14 -0.84 5.07
C ALA A 50 -6.97 -1.20 3.83
N ALA A 51 -6.50 -2.11 2.97
CA ALA A 51 -7.26 -2.55 1.79
C ALA A 51 -8.48 -3.39 2.17
N VAL A 52 -8.35 -4.22 3.21
CA VAL A 52 -9.47 -5.00 3.75
C VAL A 52 -10.51 -4.09 4.42
N CYS A 53 -10.08 -3.07 5.17
CA CYS A 53 -10.98 -2.05 5.69
C CYS A 53 -11.71 -1.32 4.56
N ARG A 54 -11.02 -0.88 3.49
CA ARG A 54 -11.65 -0.23 2.33
C ARG A 54 -12.73 -1.09 1.66
N LEU A 55 -12.50 -2.39 1.47
CA LEU A 55 -13.49 -3.32 0.93
C LEU A 55 -14.71 -3.53 1.85
N LEU A 56 -14.51 -3.45 3.16
CA LEU A 56 -15.57 -3.62 4.16
C LEU A 56 -16.34 -2.32 4.43
N THR A 57 -15.75 -1.16 4.17
CA THR A 57 -16.32 0.15 4.46
C THR A 57 -16.71 0.97 3.23
N GLU A 58 -16.45 0.50 2.01
CA GLU A 58 -16.78 1.24 0.78
C GLU A 58 -18.29 1.54 0.72
N PRO A 59 -18.71 2.82 0.87
CA PRO A 59 -20.05 3.22 0.51
C PRO A 59 -20.10 3.31 -1.02
N HIS A 60 -21.27 3.01 -1.60
CA HIS A 60 -21.57 3.31 -3.00
C HIS A 60 -21.09 4.73 -3.34
N ARG A 61 -20.21 4.86 -4.34
CA ARG A 61 -19.89 6.15 -4.97
C ARG A 61 -21.20 6.76 -5.48
N PRO A 62 -21.71 7.86 -4.91
CA PRO A 62 -22.79 8.57 -5.55
C PRO A 62 -22.20 9.35 -6.72
N SER A 63 -22.72 9.11 -7.92
CA SER A 63 -22.59 10.03 -9.05
C SER A 63 -23.03 11.44 -8.62
N PRO A 64 -22.51 12.51 -9.26
CA PRO A 64 -22.94 13.88 -8.95
C PRO A 64 -24.46 13.99 -9.08
N SER A 65 -25.12 14.28 -7.97
CA SER A 65 -26.56 14.55 -7.91
C SER A 65 -26.76 16.05 -7.81
N VAL A 66 -27.44 16.62 -8.81
CA VAL A 66 -27.84 18.02 -8.84
C VAL A 66 -29.19 18.12 -8.15
N HIS A 67 -29.22 18.73 -6.96
CA HIS A 67 -30.45 19.19 -6.33
C HIS A 67 -30.42 20.72 -6.24
N GLY A 68 -31.52 21.34 -6.70
CA GLY A 68 -31.60 22.73 -7.11
C GLY A 68 -31.21 23.76 -6.04
N GLY A 69 -30.30 24.66 -6.43
CA GLY A 69 -29.83 25.80 -5.64
C GLY A 69 -28.34 26.07 -5.84
N GLY A 70 -27.93 26.42 -7.08
CA GLY A 70 -26.53 26.64 -7.48
C GLY A 70 -25.74 25.35 -7.76
N PRO A 71 -24.73 25.36 -8.66
CA PRO A 71 -23.88 24.19 -8.87
C PRO A 71 -23.00 23.96 -7.64
N ASN A 72 -23.20 22.86 -6.92
CA ASN A 72 -22.26 22.42 -5.90
C ASN A 72 -21.15 21.60 -6.57
N VAL A 73 -19.90 22.08 -6.49
CA VAL A 73 -18.73 21.43 -7.07
C VAL A 73 -17.93 20.80 -5.93
N SER A 74 -17.88 19.46 -5.90
CA SER A 74 -17.00 18.70 -4.99
C SER A 74 -15.74 18.30 -5.73
N LEU A 75 -14.57 18.73 -5.23
CA LEU A 75 -13.26 18.41 -5.78
C LEU A 75 -12.45 17.62 -4.75
N HIS A 76 -11.83 16.55 -5.21
CA HIS A 76 -10.96 15.70 -4.41
C HIS A 76 -9.63 15.54 -5.13
N GLY A 77 -8.54 15.73 -4.39
CA GLY A 77 -7.22 15.28 -4.81
C GLY A 77 -7.06 13.80 -4.48
N ASP A 78 -6.02 13.21 -5.05
CA ASP A 78 -5.61 11.85 -4.72
C ASP A 78 -4.13 11.87 -4.36
N THR A 79 -3.83 11.42 -3.14
CA THR A 79 -2.45 11.21 -2.69
C THR A 79 -2.23 9.73 -2.40
N THR A 80 -1.30 9.13 -3.12
CA THR A 80 -0.94 7.71 -2.97
C THR A 80 0.52 7.56 -2.57
N ALA A 81 0.84 6.48 -1.87
CA ALA A 81 2.19 6.13 -1.47
C ALA A 81 2.53 4.70 -1.89
N GLU A 82 3.72 4.52 -2.44
CA GLU A 82 4.35 3.23 -2.69
C GLU A 82 5.50 3.04 -1.70
N TYR A 83 5.42 2.00 -0.87
CA TYR A 83 6.45 1.70 0.12
C TYR A 83 7.46 0.69 -0.45
N ASP A 84 8.75 0.91 -0.19
CA ASP A 84 9.83 0.02 -0.66
C ASP A 84 9.92 -1.32 0.10
N GLY A 85 9.12 -1.49 1.15
CA GLY A 85 9.12 -2.66 2.02
C GLY A 85 10.35 -2.75 2.94
N GLY A 86 11.20 -1.72 2.95
CA GLY A 86 12.45 -1.69 3.68
C GLY A 86 13.59 -2.45 3.00
N ILE A 87 14.79 -1.86 3.04
CA ILE A 87 16.04 -2.46 2.58
C ILE A 87 16.86 -2.86 3.80
N SER A 88 17.02 -4.16 4.02
CA SER A 88 17.72 -4.69 5.19
C SER A 88 19.21 -4.94 4.96
N LYS A 89 19.98 -4.83 6.04
CA LYS A 89 21.42 -5.10 6.07
C LYS A 89 21.81 -5.73 7.40
N TRP A 90 22.49 -6.87 7.31
CA TRP A 90 23.10 -7.54 8.46
C TRP A 90 24.61 -7.29 8.49
N ALA A 91 25.11 -6.80 9.62
CA ALA A 91 26.52 -6.58 9.89
C ALA A 91 26.95 -7.50 11.06
N PRO A 92 27.43 -8.72 10.76
CA PRO A 92 27.87 -9.64 11.80
C PRO A 92 29.11 -9.10 12.51
N LYS A 93 29.11 -9.12 13.84
CA LYS A 93 30.29 -8.88 14.68
C LYS A 93 31.01 -10.19 14.99
N SER A 94 30.25 -11.25 15.28
CA SER A 94 30.77 -12.59 15.49
C SER A 94 29.72 -13.64 15.19
N VAL A 95 30.15 -14.75 14.58
CA VAL A 95 29.35 -15.96 14.44
C VAL A 95 30.24 -17.13 14.87
N LYS A 96 29.80 -17.90 15.86
CA LYS A 96 30.56 -19.01 16.44
C LYS A 96 29.68 -20.22 16.63
N ARG A 97 30.27 -21.41 16.63
CA ARG A 97 29.55 -22.60 17.11
C ARG A 97 29.20 -22.41 18.59
N ALA A 98 28.01 -22.83 18.95
CA ALA A 98 27.48 -22.77 20.29
C ALA A 98 27.00 -24.14 20.74
N THR A 99 26.64 -24.23 22.01
CA THR A 99 25.99 -25.38 22.62
C THR A 99 24.65 -24.92 23.20
N GLY A 100 23.70 -25.84 23.36
CA GLY A 100 22.42 -25.53 24.01
C GLY A 100 21.23 -25.42 23.06
N CYS A 101 21.45 -25.48 21.75
CA CYS A 101 20.39 -25.82 20.82
C CYS A 101 20.11 -27.33 20.90
N THR A 102 18.84 -27.73 20.93
CA THR A 102 18.39 -29.12 20.83
C THR A 102 17.94 -29.42 19.41
N GLU A 103 18.17 -30.63 18.93
CA GLU A 103 17.62 -31.11 17.64
C GLU A 103 18.10 -30.37 16.38
N CYS A 104 19.28 -29.75 16.42
CA CYS A 104 19.90 -29.25 15.20
C CYS A 104 20.32 -30.41 14.30
N LEU A 105 20.03 -30.30 13.01
CA LEU A 105 20.59 -31.20 12.00
C LEU A 105 22.10 -30.99 11.88
N ASP A 106 22.83 -32.02 11.46
CA ASP A 106 24.29 -31.96 11.35
C ASP A 106 24.77 -30.90 10.35
N ASP A 107 23.97 -30.60 9.33
CA ASP A 107 24.20 -29.57 8.32
C ASP A 107 23.83 -28.14 8.80
N ASP A 108 23.05 -28.02 9.87
CA ASP A 108 22.66 -26.75 10.50
C ASP A 108 23.10 -26.71 11.98
N PRO A 109 24.43 -26.68 12.26
CA PRO A 109 24.94 -26.77 13.61
C PRO A 109 24.46 -25.59 14.47
N CYS A 110 24.39 -25.80 15.79
CA CYS A 110 24.09 -24.74 16.74
C CYS A 110 25.11 -23.59 16.61
N VAL A 111 24.63 -22.39 16.34
CA VAL A 111 25.43 -21.16 16.21
C VAL A 111 24.98 -20.09 17.20
N HIS A 112 25.93 -19.29 17.65
CA HIS A 112 25.71 -18.03 18.34
C HIS A 112 26.21 -16.89 17.45
N ALA A 113 25.29 -16.00 17.08
CA ALA A 113 25.52 -14.88 16.19
C ALA A 113 25.23 -13.55 16.91
N VAL A 114 26.19 -12.64 16.86
CA VAL A 114 26.07 -11.29 17.41
C VAL A 114 26.41 -10.30 16.31
N GLY A 115 25.63 -9.23 16.21
CA GLY A 115 25.84 -8.21 15.20
C GLY A 115 24.78 -7.12 15.24
N THR A 116 24.72 -6.37 14.16
CA THR A 116 23.78 -5.27 13.98
C THR A 116 22.94 -5.50 12.74
N PHE A 117 21.62 -5.44 12.89
CA PHE A 117 20.66 -5.53 11.80
C PHE A 117 20.01 -4.17 11.60
N SER A 118 20.08 -3.61 10.40
CA SER A 118 19.51 -2.31 10.09
C SER A 118 18.57 -2.41 8.89
N VAL A 119 17.43 -1.71 8.95
CA VAL A 119 16.48 -1.65 7.83
C VAL A 119 16.22 -0.18 7.51
N ALA A 120 16.41 0.20 6.25
CA ALA A 120 16.13 1.54 5.73
C ALA A 120 14.82 1.52 4.96
N TYR A 121 13.91 2.44 5.27
CA TYR A 121 12.56 2.51 4.74
C TYR A 121 12.37 3.78 3.91
N HIS A 122 11.67 3.66 2.79
CA HIS A 122 11.32 4.79 1.94
C HIS A 122 9.91 4.66 1.32
N ALA A 123 9.16 5.76 1.37
CA ALA A 123 7.89 5.95 0.70
C ALA A 123 8.06 6.86 -0.53
N ASN A 124 7.65 6.37 -1.70
CA ASN A 124 7.48 7.16 -2.90
C ASN A 124 6.03 7.68 -2.98
N VAL A 125 5.85 8.99 -2.80
CA VAL A 125 4.52 9.60 -2.71
C VAL A 125 4.17 10.37 -3.98
N THR A 126 2.97 10.14 -4.50
CA THR A 126 2.43 10.85 -5.66
C THR A 126 1.16 11.61 -5.28
N ILE A 127 1.09 12.89 -5.66
CA ILE A 127 -0.10 13.74 -5.52
C ILE A 127 -0.67 14.02 -6.91
N THR A 128 -1.97 13.77 -7.08
CA THR A 128 -2.73 14.08 -8.28
C THR A 128 -3.84 15.07 -7.94
N MET A 129 -3.81 16.25 -8.57
CA MET A 129 -4.84 17.28 -8.41
C MET A 129 -5.90 17.15 -9.51
N PRO A 130 -7.18 17.39 -9.22
CA PRO A 130 -8.22 17.40 -10.25
C PRO A 130 -8.12 18.68 -11.09
N ASP A 131 -8.61 18.58 -12.33
CA ASP A 131 -8.78 19.73 -13.20
C ASP A 131 -9.95 20.61 -12.74
N VAL A 132 -9.94 21.86 -13.22
CA VAL A 132 -11.10 22.76 -13.06
C VAL A 132 -12.24 22.23 -13.93
N PRO A 133 -13.45 22.04 -13.39
CA PRO A 133 -14.58 21.59 -14.18
C PRO A 133 -14.98 22.59 -15.28
N ASP A 134 -15.43 22.06 -16.41
CA ASP A 134 -16.02 22.84 -17.49
C ASP A 134 -17.39 23.43 -17.11
N GLY A 135 -17.88 24.39 -17.91
CA GLY A 135 -19.21 24.99 -17.73
C GLY A 135 -19.31 26.03 -16.61
N LEU A 136 -18.20 26.37 -15.98
CA LEU A 136 -18.08 27.46 -15.01
C LEU A 136 -17.81 28.79 -15.71
N THR A 137 -18.38 29.87 -15.17
CA THR A 137 -18.05 31.23 -15.63
C THR A 137 -16.59 31.58 -15.31
N GLU A 138 -16.05 32.65 -15.89
CA GLU A 138 -14.66 33.04 -15.63
C GLU A 138 -14.43 33.32 -14.14
N CYS A 139 -15.38 34.00 -13.49
CA CYS A 139 -15.26 34.24 -12.07
C CYS A 139 -15.22 32.93 -11.26
N GLN A 140 -16.11 31.99 -11.55
CA GLN A 140 -16.17 30.70 -10.88
C GLN A 140 -14.91 29.86 -11.10
N GLN A 141 -14.38 29.84 -12.33
CA GLN A 141 -13.11 29.16 -12.62
C GLN A 141 -11.95 29.75 -11.81
N ARG A 142 -11.88 31.08 -11.67
CA ARG A 142 -10.86 31.73 -10.83
C ARG A 142 -10.96 31.26 -9.37
N ARG A 143 -12.18 31.17 -8.83
CA ARG A 143 -12.42 30.70 -7.46
C ARG A 143 -12.08 29.22 -7.28
N VAL A 144 -12.43 28.36 -8.24
CA VAL A 144 -12.04 26.95 -8.21
C VAL A 144 -10.52 26.79 -8.27
N ARG A 145 -9.83 27.49 -9.18
CA ARG A 145 -8.35 27.45 -9.25
C ARG A 145 -7.71 27.90 -7.94
N ALA A 146 -8.25 28.94 -7.30
CA ALA A 146 -7.79 29.38 -5.99
C ALA A 146 -8.02 28.30 -4.92
N PHE A 147 -9.19 27.67 -4.88
CA PHE A 147 -9.47 26.57 -3.96
C PHE A 147 -8.50 25.38 -4.16
N LEU A 148 -8.29 24.96 -5.41
CA LEU A 148 -7.36 23.89 -5.74
C LEU A 148 -5.94 24.19 -5.23
N ARG A 149 -5.48 25.43 -5.41
CA ARG A 149 -4.13 25.88 -5.02
C ARG A 149 -3.97 26.09 -3.51
N ASP A 150 -4.94 26.75 -2.88
CA ASP A 150 -4.80 27.33 -1.55
C ASP A 150 -5.48 26.49 -0.45
N VAL A 151 -6.34 25.55 -0.83
CA VAL A 151 -7.11 24.73 0.11
C VAL A 151 -6.85 23.24 -0.12
N LEU A 152 -7.09 22.74 -1.34
CA LEU A 152 -6.96 21.31 -1.63
C LEU A 152 -5.49 20.87 -1.74
N ALA A 153 -4.64 21.58 -2.50
CA ALA A 153 -3.24 21.18 -2.64
C ALA A 153 -2.45 21.16 -1.30
N PRO A 154 -2.67 22.09 -0.34
CA PRO A 154 -2.11 21.95 1.00
C PRO A 154 -2.59 20.71 1.75
N HIS A 155 -3.86 20.33 1.59
CA HIS A 155 -4.42 19.11 2.19
C HIS A 155 -3.72 17.85 1.62
N GLU A 156 -3.56 17.77 0.30
CA GLU A 156 -2.83 16.66 -0.33
C GLU A 156 -1.35 16.61 0.07
N ARG A 157 -0.70 17.77 0.25
CA ARG A 157 0.68 17.82 0.79
C ARG A 157 0.76 17.33 2.24
N GLU A 158 -0.29 17.49 3.02
CA GLU A 158 -0.34 16.95 4.39
C GLU A 158 -0.49 15.42 4.38
N HIS A 159 -1.26 14.84 3.45
CA HIS A 159 -1.24 13.39 3.21
C HIS A 159 0.18 12.92 2.89
N ALA A 160 0.87 13.62 1.98
CA ALA A 160 2.24 13.25 1.62
C ALA A 160 3.21 13.31 2.80
N ARG A 161 3.14 14.37 3.61
CA ARG A 161 3.94 14.49 4.84
C ARG A 161 3.68 13.32 5.79
N ARG A 162 2.44 12.85 5.89
CA ARG A 162 2.04 11.74 6.76
C ARG A 162 2.51 10.40 6.23
N PHE A 163 2.47 10.17 4.91
CA PHE A 163 3.06 8.99 4.31
C PHE A 163 4.57 8.91 4.53
N HIS A 164 5.28 10.04 4.47
CA HIS A 164 6.72 10.11 4.79
C HIS A 164 7.07 9.82 6.26
N THR A 165 6.10 9.60 7.15
CA THR A 165 6.38 9.04 8.49
C THR A 165 6.86 7.59 8.44
N TYR A 166 6.65 6.90 7.31
CA TYR A 166 7.24 5.59 7.01
C TYR A 166 8.78 5.64 6.96
N ASP A 167 9.32 6.75 6.44
CA ASP A 167 10.74 6.90 6.12
C ASP A 167 11.64 6.77 7.36
N GLY A 168 12.88 6.34 7.13
CA GLY A 168 13.94 6.37 8.13
C GLY A 168 14.72 5.07 8.19
N THR A 169 15.45 4.86 9.28
CA THR A 169 16.26 3.65 9.47
C THR A 169 16.11 3.14 10.89
N THR A 170 15.86 1.83 11.03
CA THR A 170 15.92 1.13 12.31
C THR A 170 17.25 0.41 12.44
N THR A 171 17.67 0.18 13.68
CA THR A 171 18.91 -0.54 13.96
C THR A 171 18.73 -1.36 15.22
N HIS A 172 18.91 -2.67 15.08
CA HIS A 172 18.79 -3.66 16.14
C HIS A 172 20.15 -4.25 16.44
N ARG A 173 20.46 -4.33 17.72
CA ARG A 173 21.52 -5.22 18.17
C ARG A 173 20.92 -6.62 18.26
N VAL A 174 21.51 -7.56 17.53
CA VAL A 174 21.07 -8.95 17.53
C VAL A 174 22.08 -9.77 18.31
N ASP A 175 21.57 -10.61 19.21
CA ASP A 175 22.27 -11.62 19.96
C ASP A 175 21.41 -12.89 19.89
N PHE A 176 21.78 -13.79 18.97
CA PHE A 176 20.96 -14.91 18.55
C PHE A 176 21.69 -16.23 18.78
N THR A 177 21.01 -17.23 19.33
CA THR A 177 21.48 -18.61 19.37
C THR A 177 20.44 -19.52 18.74
N GLY A 178 20.82 -20.33 17.75
CA GLY A 178 19.90 -21.23 17.05
C GLY A 178 20.60 -22.21 16.09
N CYS A 179 19.81 -23.09 15.47
CA CYS A 179 20.33 -24.10 14.54
C CYS A 179 20.59 -23.48 13.15
N GLY A 180 21.86 -23.39 12.76
CA GLY A 180 22.26 -22.95 11.44
C GLY A 180 22.07 -21.46 11.17
N MET A 181 22.44 -21.08 9.95
CA MET A 181 22.28 -19.71 9.45
C MET A 181 20.86 -19.43 8.94
N SER A 182 20.12 -20.48 8.60
CA SER A 182 18.71 -20.44 8.21
C SER A 182 17.85 -19.86 9.33
N ALA A 183 17.98 -20.39 10.55
CA ALA A 183 17.24 -19.88 11.72
C ALA A 183 17.62 -18.42 12.07
N LEU A 184 18.89 -18.03 11.88
CA LEU A 184 19.28 -16.62 12.02
C LEU A 184 18.59 -15.76 10.96
N GLN A 185 18.57 -16.18 9.70
CA GLN A 185 17.91 -15.44 8.61
C GLN A 185 16.41 -15.30 8.88
N GLU A 186 15.73 -16.34 9.33
CA GLU A 186 14.32 -16.29 9.74
C GLU A 186 14.09 -15.31 10.90
N HIS A 187 14.98 -15.31 11.89
CA HIS A 187 14.90 -14.36 13.00
C HIS A 187 15.04 -12.91 12.52
N LEU A 188 16.02 -12.62 11.65
CA LEU A 188 16.21 -11.29 11.06
C LEU A 188 15.02 -10.89 10.18
N GLN A 189 14.47 -11.82 9.40
CA GLN A 189 13.28 -11.60 8.59
C GLN A 189 12.07 -11.27 9.46
N SER A 190 11.90 -11.94 10.60
CA SER A 190 10.82 -11.64 11.53
C SER A 190 10.93 -10.23 12.13
N ILE A 191 12.15 -9.75 12.42
CA ILE A 191 12.35 -8.35 12.84
C ILE A 191 11.92 -7.40 11.73
N HIS A 192 12.37 -7.66 10.49
CA HIS A 192 12.04 -6.87 9.31
C HIS A 192 10.53 -6.76 9.09
N ASP A 193 9.85 -7.89 9.00
CA ASP A 193 8.42 -7.97 8.64
C ASP A 193 7.55 -7.29 9.69
N ASN A 194 7.87 -7.46 10.98
CA ASN A 194 7.11 -6.83 12.05
C ASN A 194 7.25 -5.29 12.02
N GLU A 195 8.46 -4.79 11.75
CA GLU A 195 8.70 -3.35 11.68
C GLU A 195 8.08 -2.73 10.43
N GLU A 196 8.23 -3.37 9.27
CA GLU A 196 7.62 -2.92 8.01
C GLU A 196 6.10 -2.79 8.18
N ALA A 197 5.44 -3.86 8.66
CA ALA A 197 3.99 -3.88 8.82
C ALA A 197 3.49 -2.79 9.79
N THR A 198 4.25 -2.57 10.87
CA THR A 198 3.92 -1.52 11.86
C THR A 198 4.06 -0.13 11.25
N ARG A 199 5.17 0.15 10.55
CA ARG A 199 5.43 1.44 9.92
C ARG A 199 4.42 1.76 8.83
N HIS A 200 4.16 0.78 7.96
CA HIS A 200 3.18 0.88 6.89
C HIS A 200 1.80 1.22 7.45
N SER A 201 1.31 0.43 8.41
CA SER A 201 0.00 0.66 9.02
C SER A 201 -0.08 2.00 9.75
N ALA A 202 1.01 2.48 10.35
CA ALA A 202 1.04 3.77 11.02
C ALA A 202 0.98 4.93 10.02
N ALA A 203 1.78 4.89 8.95
CA ALA A 203 1.79 5.92 7.91
C ALA A 203 0.42 6.03 7.22
N ASP A 204 -0.20 4.90 6.88
CA ASP A 204 -1.56 4.85 6.33
C ASP A 204 -2.59 5.42 7.30
N SER A 205 -2.52 5.01 8.58
CA SER A 205 -3.45 5.52 9.60
C SER A 205 -3.29 7.02 9.82
N HIS A 206 -2.07 7.54 9.79
CA HIS A 206 -1.82 8.97 9.87
C HIS A 206 -2.45 9.69 8.69
N SER A 207 -2.20 9.24 7.46
CA SER A 207 -2.79 9.82 6.25
C SER A 207 -4.33 9.79 6.29
N ALA A 208 -4.94 8.66 6.66
CA ALA A 208 -6.39 8.53 6.75
C ALA A 208 -7.04 9.44 7.81
N ALA A 209 -6.31 9.82 8.87
CA ALA A 209 -6.84 10.61 9.98
C ALA A 209 -7.15 12.08 9.64
N ILE A 210 -6.79 12.57 8.45
CA ILE A 210 -7.17 13.91 7.96
C ILE A 210 -8.38 13.89 7.03
N ASP A 211 -8.96 12.72 6.80
CA ASP A 211 -10.18 12.54 6.02
C ASP A 211 -11.40 12.20 6.90
N PRO A 212 -12.63 12.50 6.42
CA PRO A 212 -12.93 13.11 5.12
C PRO A 212 -12.68 14.62 5.08
N PHE A 213 -12.03 15.10 4.02
CA PHE A 213 -11.86 16.52 3.76
C PHE A 213 -13.07 17.12 3.02
N ASN A 214 -13.91 17.82 3.77
CA ASN A 214 -15.10 18.50 3.23
C ASN A 214 -14.96 20.02 3.41
N ARG A 215 -14.58 20.72 2.33
CA ARG A 215 -14.50 22.19 2.32
C ARG A 215 -15.34 22.74 1.17
N PRO A 216 -16.30 23.66 1.43
CA PRO A 216 -17.12 24.23 0.38
C PRO A 216 -16.30 25.20 -0.47
N ILE A 217 -16.66 25.29 -1.76
CA ILE A 217 -16.17 26.32 -2.68
C ILE A 217 -17.28 27.36 -2.81
N ASP A 218 -17.00 28.60 -2.44
CA ASP A 218 -17.94 29.69 -2.69
C ASP A 218 -17.89 30.07 -4.18
N LEU A 219 -18.96 29.77 -4.92
CA LEU A 219 -19.10 30.08 -6.34
C LEU A 219 -20.02 31.27 -6.61
N ASP A 220 -20.47 31.98 -5.58
CA ASP A 220 -21.31 33.17 -5.73
C ASP A 220 -20.46 34.38 -6.09
N CYS A 221 -20.35 34.63 -7.40
CA CYS A 221 -19.70 35.83 -7.91
C CYS A 221 -20.20 36.26 -9.27
N GLN A 222 -19.97 37.54 -9.55
CA GLN A 222 -20.23 38.17 -10.84
C GLN A 222 -18.94 38.18 -11.67
N ASP A 223 -19.12 38.13 -12.99
CA ASP A 223 -18.03 38.08 -13.96
C ASP A 223 -17.21 39.38 -14.02
#